data_AF-A0A653NH65-F1
#
_entry.id   AF-A0A653NH65-F1
#
_cell.length_a   1.000
_cell.length_b   1.000
_cell.length_c   1.000
_cell.angle_alpha   90.00
_cell.angle_beta   90.00
_cell.angle_gamma   90.00
#
_symmetry.space_group_name_H-M   'P 1'
#
loop_
_entity.id
_entity.type
_entity.pdbx_description
1 polymer ?
#
loop_
_entity_poly.entity_id
_entity_poly.type
_entity_poly.pdbx_seq_one_letter_code
_entity_poly.pdbx_strand_id
1 'polypeptide(L)' 'MRLRCWSDVPLTRALLGSPFTTADARRLLTALTGASPDPGNLNRMLRTNPVLSRVDAPAAAGPRGGRPPAAWTWSA' A
#
# COMPACT_ATOMS: atom_id res chain seq x y z
N MET A 1 3.04 20.05 9.20
CA MET A 1 4.01 19.26 8.40
C MET A 1 3.23 18.18 7.66
N ARG A 2 3.17 18.21 6.32
CA ARG A 2 2.37 17.26 5.54
C ARG A 2 3.26 16.08 5.18
N LEU A 3 3.08 14.95 5.87
CA LEU A 3 3.82 13.71 5.59
C LEU A 3 3.50 13.26 4.15
N ARG A 4 4.49 13.30 3.27
CA ARG A 4 4.38 12.70 1.94
C ARG A 4 4.77 11.23 2.07
N CYS A 5 3.78 10.35 2.16
CA CYS A 5 4.01 8.92 2.01
C CYS A 5 4.84 8.66 0.75
N TRP A 6 5.73 7.67 0.80
CA TRP A 6 6.62 7.29 -0.31
C TRP A 6 7.76 8.27 -0.63
N SER A 7 7.78 9.47 -0.05
CA SER A 7 8.99 10.33 -0.06
C SER A 7 10.00 9.90 1.01
N ASP A 8 9.50 9.40 2.14
CA ASP A 8 10.32 8.75 3.18
C ASP A 8 10.06 7.23 3.11
N VAL A 9 10.88 6.55 2.29
CA VAL A 9 10.77 5.10 2.07
C VAL A 9 11.05 4.32 3.36
N PRO A 10 12.10 4.61 4.16
CA PRO A 10 12.32 3.93 5.44
C PRO A 10 11.12 4.01 6.39
N LEU A 11 10.54 5.20 6.59
CA LEU A 11 9.37 5.38 7.45
C LEU A 11 8.16 4.62 6.91
N THR A 12 7.86 4.77 5.62
CA THR A 12 6.69 4.13 5.01
C THR A 12 6.82 2.61 5.07
N ARG A 13 8.02 2.07 4.91
CA ARG A 13 8.33 0.64 5.06
C ARG A 13 8.17 0.14 6.48
N ALA A 14 8.62 0.91 7.48
CA ALA A 14 8.42 0.56 8.89
C ALA A 14 6.93 0.52 9.28
N LEU A 15 6.10 1.38 8.68
CA LEU A 15 4.66 1.46 8.97
C LEU A 15 3.83 0.38 8.26
N LEU A 16 4.17 0.01 7.02
CA LEU A 16 3.42 -0.99 6.24
C LEU A 16 3.95 -2.42 6.40
N GLY A 17 5.22 -2.60 6.76
CA GLY A 17 5.88 -3.90 6.73
C GLY A 17 6.14 -4.42 5.31
N SER A 18 6.47 -5.70 5.20
CA SER A 18 6.73 -6.39 3.92
C SER A 18 6.39 -7.88 4.04
N PRO A 19 5.52 -8.45 3.18
CA PRO A 19 4.69 -7.77 2.18
C PRO A 19 3.48 -7.03 2.81
N PHE A 20 2.88 -6.12 2.06
CA PHE A 20 1.66 -5.40 2.45
C PHE A 20 0.61 -5.40 1.32
N THR A 21 -0.65 -5.13 1.64
CA THR A 21 -1.72 -5.10 0.63
C THR A 21 -2.08 -3.67 0.20
N THR A 22 -2.72 -3.51 -0.97
CA THR A 22 -3.31 -2.22 -1.36
C THR A 22 -4.30 -1.69 -0.29
N ALA A 23 -4.97 -2.57 0.45
CA ALA A 23 -5.87 -2.19 1.53
C ALA A 23 -5.11 -1.59 2.73
N ASP A 24 -3.94 -2.12 3.08
CA ASP A 24 -3.09 -1.59 4.15
C ASP A 24 -2.55 -0.22 3.78
N ALA A 25 -2.06 -0.06 2.54
CA ALA A 25 -1.62 1.23 2.02
C ALA A 25 -2.75 2.28 2.06
N ARG A 26 -3.99 1.89 1.72
CA ARG A 26 -5.16 2.76 1.84
C ARG A 26 -5.41 3.17 3.29
N ARG A 27 -5.40 2.23 4.23
CA ARG A 27 -5.62 2.50 5.66
C ARG A 27 -4.58 3.47 6.20
N LEU A 28 -3.32 3.28 5.87
CA LEU A 28 -2.23 4.18 6.27
C LEU A 28 -2.44 5.59 5.71
N LEU A 29 -2.75 5.72 4.42
CA LEU A 29 -3.01 7.01 3.79
C LEU A 29 -4.23 7.73 4.39
N THR A 30 -5.31 7.00 4.66
CA THR A 30 -6.47 7.57 5.35
C THR A 30 -6.10 8.05 6.75
N ALA A 31 -5.31 7.28 7.51
CA ALA A 31 -4.88 7.69 8.84
C ALA A 31 -3.99 8.94 8.83
N LEU A 32 -3.12 9.08 7.83
CA LEU A 32 -2.19 10.20 7.70
C LEU A 32 -2.82 11.46 7.10
N THR A 33 -3.79 11.31 6.21
CA THR A 33 -4.38 12.43 5.47
C THR A 33 -5.81 12.79 5.89
N GLY A 34 -6.46 11.95 6.70
CA GLY A 34 -7.87 12.08 7.09
C GLY A 34 -8.87 11.73 5.99
N ALA A 35 -8.41 11.42 4.77
CA ALA A 35 -9.27 11.14 3.62
C ALA A 35 -8.89 9.81 2.98
N SER A 36 -9.90 9.02 2.58
CA SER A 36 -9.63 7.79 1.82
C SER A 36 -9.18 8.15 0.41
N PRO A 37 -8.00 7.68 -0.04
CA PRO A 37 -7.58 7.90 -1.41
C PRO A 37 -8.50 7.15 -2.38
N ASP A 38 -8.63 7.70 -3.59
CA ASP A 38 -9.30 7.00 -4.68
C ASP A 38 -8.59 5.66 -4.97
N PRO A 39 -9.31 4.53 -5.08
CA PRO A 39 -8.71 3.23 -5.32
C PRO A 39 -7.88 3.14 -6.61
N GLY A 40 -8.32 3.82 -7.68
CA GLY A 40 -7.62 3.82 -8.97
C GLY A 40 -6.31 4.59 -8.90
N ASN A 41 -6.33 5.77 -8.28
CA ASN A 41 -5.13 6.59 -8.05
C ASN A 41 -4.13 5.90 -7.13
N LEU A 42 -4.60 5.26 -6.05
CA LEU A 42 -3.75 4.50 -5.14
C LEU A 42 -3.06 3.33 -5.88
N ASN A 43 -3.82 2.55 -6.64
CA ASN A 43 -3.25 1.43 -7.38
C ASN A 43 -2.25 1.91 -8.44
N ARG A 44 -2.57 2.99 -9.18
CA ARG A 44 -1.63 3.62 -10.11
C ARG A 44 -0.35 4.06 -9.41
N MET A 45 -0.45 4.76 -8.29
CA MET A 45 0.71 5.22 -7.52
C MET A 45 1.59 4.06 -7.07
N LEU A 46 1.02 2.96 -6.56
CA LEU A 46 1.79 1.77 -6.17
C LEU A 46 2.48 1.11 -7.37
N ARG A 47 1.77 1.00 -8.51
CA ARG A 47 2.31 0.43 -9.75
C ARG A 47 3.46 1.25 -10.36
N THR A 48 3.39 2.57 -10.25
CA THR A 48 4.41 3.47 -10.81
C THR A 48 5.57 3.72 -9.85
N ASN A 49 5.51 3.20 -8.63
CA ASN A 49 6.56 3.39 -7.65
C ASN A 49 7.73 2.43 -7.93
N PRO A 50 8.95 2.93 -8.25
CA PRO A 50 10.09 2.08 -8.58
C PRO A 50 10.57 1.23 -7.40
N VAL A 51 10.32 1.65 -6.16
CA VAL A 51 10.71 0.89 -4.96
C VAL A 51 9.67 -0.14 -4.53
N LEU A 52 8.63 -0.37 -5.34
CA LEU A 52 7.62 -1.38 -5.10
C LEU A 52 7.55 -2.39 -6.24
N SER A 53 7.41 -3.66 -5.85
CA SER A 53 7.12 -4.75 -6.75
C SER A 53 5.81 -5.41 -6.35
N ARG A 54 4.97 -5.71 -7.33
CA ARG A 54 3.73 -6.45 -7.10
C ARG A 54 4.07 -7.92 -6.82
N VAL A 55 3.42 -8.51 -5.84
CA VAL A 55 3.55 -9.93 -5.52
C VAL A 55 2.49 -10.68 -6.32
N ASP A 56 2.92 -11.70 -7.08
CA ASP A 56 2.03 -12.51 -7.92
C ASP A 56 1.13 -13.44 -7.09
N ALA A 57 1.59 -13.83 -5.90
CA ALA A 57 0.78 -14.57 -4.95
C ALA A 57 -0.33 -13.65 -4.39
N PRO A 58 -1.62 -14.02 -4.52
CA PRO A 58 -2.69 -13.27 -3.90
C PRO A 58 -2.53 -13.28 -2.38
N ALA A 59 -2.69 -12.12 -1.74
CA ALA A 59 -2.81 -12.07 -0.28
C ALA A 59 -4.02 -12.91 0.17
N ALA A 60 -3.97 -13.50 1.37
CA ALA A 60 -5.13 -14.20 1.91
C ALA A 60 -6.36 -13.27 1.91
N ALA A 61 -7.52 -13.81 1.50
CA ALA A 61 -8.77 -13.08 1.59
C ALA A 61 -9.02 -12.70 3.06
N GLY A 62 -9.38 -11.44 3.32
CA GLY A 62 -9.65 -10.99 4.68
C GLY A 62 -10.85 -11.71 5.32
N PRO A 63 -11.09 -11.52 6.63
CA PRO A 63 -12.11 -12.25 7.40
C PRO A 63 -13.54 -12.15 6.84
N ARG A 64 -13.83 -11.12 6.04
CA ARG A 64 -15.14 -10.90 5.40
C ARG A 64 -15.29 -11.60 4.04
N GLY A 65 -14.28 -12.34 3.57
CA GLY A 65 -14.24 -12.86 2.21
C GLY A 65 -14.15 -11.76 1.15
N GLY A 66 -13.95 -12.16 -0.11
CA GLY A 66 -13.85 -11.26 -1.27
C GLY A 66 -12.60 -11.48 -2.12
N ARG A 67 -12.48 -10.72 -3.21
CA ARG A 67 -11.31 -10.77 -4.08
C ARG A 67 -10.06 -10.44 -3.26
N PRO A 68 -9.04 -11.31 -3.24
CA PRO A 68 -7.82 -11.03 -2.51
C PRO A 68 -7.19 -9.72 -3.01
N PRO A 69 -6.84 -8.79 -2.11
CA PRO A 69 -6.23 -7.53 -2.51
C PRO A 69 -4.85 -7.81 -3.13
N ALA A 70 -4.44 -6.95 -4.06
CA ALA A 70 -3.08 -7.03 -4.60
C ALA A 70 -2.07 -6.84 -3.47
N ALA A 71 -1.09 -7.74 -3.42
CA ALA A 71 0.02 -7.69 -2.50
C ALA A 71 1.22 -7.00 -3.15
N TRP A 72 2.01 -6.32 -2.32
CA TRP A 72 3.17 -5.52 -2.70
C TRP A 72 4.32 -5.82 -1.75
N THR A 73 5.53 -5.77 -2.29
CA THR A 73 6.76 -5.84 -1.52
C THR A 73 7.67 -4.69 -1.93
N TRP A 74 8.61 -4.35 -1.06
CA TRP A 74 9.63 -3.35 -1.35
C TRP A 74 10.68 -3.97 -2.28
N SER A 75 10.89 -3.38 -3.46
CA SER A 75 12.09 -3.62 -4.26
C SER A 75 13.25 -2.87 -3.62
N ALA A 76 14.40 -3.53 -3.51
CA ALA A 76 15.63 -2.96 -2.97
C ALA A 76 16.13 -1.78 -3.80
#